data_AF-A0A938BH49-F1
#
_entry.id   AF-A0A938BH49-F1
#
_cell.length_a   1.000
_cell.length_b   1.000
_cell.length_c   1.000
_cell.angle_alpha   90.00
_cell.angle_beta   90.00
_cell.angle_gamma   90.00
#
_symmetry.space_group_name_H-M   'P 1'
#
loop_
_entity.id
_entity.type
_entity.pdbx_description
1 polymer ?
#
loop_
_entity_poly.entity_id
_entity_poly.type
_entity_poly.pdbx_seq_one_letter_code
_entity_poly.pdbx_strand_id
1 'polypeptide(L)'
;MDTKIDRVKIIEDEIIPIHPALDFMRDLAIITIPLPTQRLVGDKNKNIDLSVQQEYWVVTDKKDFFPLDTKELLDRNFYPTGTCYVMTNRWNYKDSLKLWLKDSVDIDPEELFLGIKAIYEFYLDYIDPRLYTFNALWVIGTYFFPLFNAYPIVFLNGGSGSGKSKTIDVTEQLAFNAINTANISDASIYRIIQGTRATLLLDENEKIADSEEAKTLINLVLAGFKKGAKVIRLEKGKHQDFIPTKFEVHCPKMIANIKGIHEEALKNRCIPFIMTPTQSDKSNNYPTGEEPEWQNIRNSLYIFTMNRWREIGYVKKDIVASKLGLNGYAFMLWQPILTIAKYLERFVGSRLLDEMASLATEKTTERKTELMENYDRQLLRTIRDMVQGDVSGIEGDGNKFFSSNLIYENFKYALGFAEDKLPNWFTPQRVGRMVNSLDVGKHKTEMIDSRQTRGFWIDKERLNRVLGRFGIVDVC
;
A
#
# COMPACT_ATOMS: atom_id res chain seq x y z
N MET A 1 -46.91 -32.85 8.00
CA MET A 1 -46.93 -31.50 7.42
C MET A 1 -46.09 -30.63 8.33
N ASP A 2 -44.80 -30.47 8.03
CA ASP A 2 -43.93 -29.57 8.79
C ASP A 2 -44.33 -28.13 8.47
N THR A 3 -45.00 -27.49 9.41
CA THR A 3 -45.20 -26.04 9.44
C THR A 3 -43.83 -25.38 9.55
N LYS A 4 -43.26 -24.95 8.41
CA LYS A 4 -42.11 -24.05 8.40
C LYS A 4 -42.49 -22.80 9.19
N ILE A 5 -41.86 -22.62 10.35
CA ILE A 5 -41.98 -21.40 11.14
C ILE A 5 -41.10 -20.36 10.46
N ASP A 6 -41.71 -19.49 9.67
CA ASP A 6 -41.03 -18.34 9.05
C ASP A 6 -41.24 -17.10 9.93
N ARG A 7 -40.52 -17.04 11.05
CA ARG A 7 -40.50 -15.87 11.94
C ARG A 7 -39.26 -15.04 11.63
N VAL A 8 -39.45 -13.85 11.08
CA VAL A 8 -38.38 -12.93 10.73
C VAL A 8 -38.20 -11.92 11.87
N LYS A 9 -36.95 -11.73 12.32
CA LYS A 9 -36.55 -10.70 13.29
C LYS A 9 -35.32 -9.97 12.75
N ILE A 10 -35.33 -8.63 12.80
CA ILE A 10 -34.13 -7.82 12.55
C ILE A 10 -33.28 -7.86 13.82
N ILE A 11 -32.01 -8.26 13.69
CA ILE A 11 -31.09 -8.48 14.82
C ILE A 11 -29.82 -7.61 14.75
N GLU A 12 -29.81 -6.53 13.96
CA GLU A 12 -28.63 -5.68 13.72
C GLU A 12 -27.97 -5.17 15.01
N ASP A 13 -28.77 -4.77 16.00
CA ASP A 13 -28.27 -4.29 17.30
C ASP A 13 -27.76 -5.42 18.22
N GLU A 14 -28.09 -6.68 17.89
CA GLU A 14 -27.77 -7.87 18.68
C GLU A 14 -26.53 -8.60 18.14
N ILE A 15 -26.12 -8.35 16.89
CA ILE A 15 -24.99 -9.03 16.23
C ILE A 15 -23.81 -8.09 15.96
N ILE A 16 -22.61 -8.65 15.90
CA ILE A 16 -21.37 -7.93 15.60
C ILE A 16 -20.87 -8.39 14.23
N PRO A 17 -20.84 -7.52 13.21
CA PRO A 17 -20.23 -7.86 11.93
C PRO A 17 -18.73 -8.01 12.12
N ILE A 18 -18.18 -9.14 11.68
CA ILE A 18 -16.76 -9.44 11.76
C ILE A 18 -16.24 -9.99 10.43
N HIS A 19 -15.02 -9.60 10.08
CA HIS A 19 -14.30 -10.25 9.00
C HIS A 19 -13.69 -11.56 9.51
N PRO A 20 -14.00 -12.74 8.92
CA PRO A 20 -13.65 -14.02 9.51
C PRO A 20 -12.14 -14.28 9.58
N ALA A 21 -11.33 -13.74 8.67
CA ALA A 21 -9.87 -14.00 8.64
C ALA A 21 -9.06 -13.27 9.74
N LEU A 22 -9.26 -11.96 9.88
CA LEU A 22 -8.60 -11.07 10.85
C LEU A 22 -9.47 -9.83 11.01
N ASP A 23 -9.82 -9.48 12.25
CA ASP A 23 -10.54 -8.25 12.55
C ASP A 23 -10.30 -7.75 13.98
N PHE A 24 -10.52 -6.44 14.16
CA PHE A 24 -10.44 -5.75 15.45
C PHE A 24 -11.69 -4.90 15.62
N MET A 25 -12.64 -5.37 16.42
CA MET A 25 -13.97 -4.77 16.52
C MET A 25 -14.41 -4.63 17.97
N ARG A 26 -14.87 -3.42 18.33
CA ARG A 26 -15.34 -3.04 19.68
C ARG A 26 -14.27 -3.33 20.75
N ASP A 27 -14.30 -4.54 21.31
CA ASP A 27 -13.44 -5.04 22.39
C ASP A 27 -13.02 -6.51 22.13
N LEU A 28 -12.80 -6.87 20.87
CA LEU A 28 -12.43 -8.22 20.45
C LEU A 28 -11.46 -8.15 19.27
N ALA A 29 -10.39 -8.93 19.34
CA ALA A 29 -9.58 -9.30 18.19
C ALA A 29 -9.87 -10.76 17.83
N ILE A 30 -9.94 -11.03 16.53
CA ILE A 30 -10.09 -12.38 16.02
C ILE A 30 -9.04 -12.68 14.95
N ILE A 31 -8.53 -13.91 14.96
CA ILE A 31 -7.70 -14.47 13.91
C ILE A 31 -8.21 -15.87 13.61
N THR A 32 -8.42 -16.18 12.34
CA THR A 32 -8.72 -17.54 11.92
C THR A 32 -7.47 -18.23 11.40
N ILE A 33 -7.28 -19.49 11.79
CA ILE A 33 -6.19 -20.33 11.31
C ILE A 33 -6.71 -21.67 10.78
N PRO A 34 -6.09 -22.23 9.72
CA PRO A 34 -6.40 -23.57 9.26
C PRO A 34 -5.67 -24.63 10.10
N LEU A 35 -6.37 -25.67 10.53
CA LEU A 35 -5.81 -26.79 11.29
C LEU A 35 -6.30 -28.15 10.78
N PRO A 36 -5.44 -29.17 10.76
CA PRO A 36 -5.88 -30.53 10.51
C PRO A 36 -6.77 -30.99 11.65
N THR A 37 -8.01 -31.37 11.32
CA THR A 37 -9.05 -31.77 12.28
C THR A 37 -9.56 -33.15 11.93
N GLN A 38 -9.68 -34.01 12.94
CA GLN A 38 -10.19 -35.37 12.79
C GLN A 38 -11.68 -35.39 13.16
N ARG A 39 -12.52 -35.90 12.26
CA ARG A 39 -13.95 -36.10 12.48
C ARG A 39 -14.34 -37.56 12.31
N LEU A 40 -15.26 -38.01 13.15
CA LEU A 40 -16.00 -39.25 12.97
C LEU A 40 -17.16 -38.98 12.01
N VAL A 41 -17.15 -39.63 10.85
CA VAL A 41 -18.16 -39.48 9.81
C VAL A 41 -18.89 -40.81 9.66
N GLY A 42 -20.20 -40.80 9.93
CA GLY A 42 -21.03 -41.98 9.81
C GLY A 42 -22.49 -41.64 10.08
N ASP A 43 -23.39 -42.44 9.50
CA ASP A 43 -24.80 -42.43 9.88
C ASP A 43 -24.99 -43.21 11.18
N LYS A 44 -26.00 -42.86 11.98
CA LYS A 44 -26.32 -43.58 13.24
C LYS A 44 -26.45 -45.10 13.08
N ASN A 45 -26.66 -45.59 11.84
CA ASN A 45 -26.83 -47.01 11.48
C ASN A 45 -25.73 -47.56 10.55
N LYS A 46 -24.60 -46.86 10.34
CA LYS A 46 -23.46 -47.33 9.51
C LYS A 46 -22.15 -47.33 10.30
N ASN A 47 -21.12 -47.98 9.75
CA ASN A 47 -19.75 -47.89 10.27
C ASN A 47 -19.33 -46.42 10.39
N ILE A 48 -18.73 -46.09 11.53
CA ILE A 48 -18.16 -44.78 11.79
C ILE A 48 -16.75 -44.76 11.19
N ASP A 49 -16.54 -43.97 10.15
CA ASP A 49 -15.25 -43.79 9.53
C ASP A 49 -14.51 -42.57 10.10
N LEU A 50 -13.19 -42.66 10.16
CA LEU A 50 -12.32 -41.55 10.53
C LEU A 50 -11.97 -40.74 9.28
N SER A 51 -12.25 -39.44 9.32
CA SER A 51 -11.84 -38.49 8.28
C SER A 51 -10.94 -37.40 8.87
N VAL A 52 -9.90 -37.01 8.15
CA VAL A 52 -9.04 -35.87 8.50
C VAL A 52 -9.21 -34.82 7.40
N GLN A 53 -9.55 -33.61 7.80
CA GLN A 53 -9.75 -32.47 6.88
C GLN A 53 -9.11 -31.21 7.46
N GLN A 54 -8.74 -30.28 6.58
CA GLN A 54 -8.33 -28.95 7.02
C GLN A 54 -9.58 -28.13 7.35
N GLU A 55 -9.70 -27.69 8.59
CA GLU A 55 -10.79 -26.85 9.06
C GLU A 55 -10.26 -25.51 9.54
N TYR A 56 -11.10 -24.49 9.51
CA TYR A 56 -10.76 -23.16 9.97
C TYR A 56 -11.20 -23.00 11.42
N TRP A 57 -10.31 -22.50 12.27
CA TRP A 57 -10.55 -22.30 13.69
C TRP A 57 -10.33 -20.83 14.05
N VAL A 58 -11.31 -20.24 14.72
CA VAL A 58 -11.28 -18.87 15.22
C VAL A 58 -10.56 -18.87 16.56
N VAL A 59 -9.60 -17.96 16.71
CA VAL A 59 -8.90 -17.64 17.94
C VAL A 59 -9.25 -16.20 18.32
N THR A 60 -9.67 -15.97 19.57
CA THR A 60 -9.92 -14.62 20.11
C THR A 60 -8.83 -14.18 21.07
N ASP A 61 -8.66 -12.87 21.26
CA ASP A 61 -7.72 -12.33 22.25
C ASP A 61 -8.11 -12.69 23.69
N LYS A 62 -9.38 -13.04 23.90
CA LYS A 62 -9.94 -13.58 25.15
C LYS A 62 -9.69 -15.08 25.33
N LYS A 63 -8.86 -15.68 24.46
CA LYS A 63 -8.46 -17.10 24.45
C LYS A 63 -9.61 -18.08 24.14
N ASP A 64 -10.69 -17.61 23.53
CA ASP A 64 -11.65 -18.53 22.92
C ASP A 64 -11.01 -19.20 21.69
N PHE A 65 -11.31 -20.49 21.51
CA PHE A 65 -10.82 -21.29 20.40
C PHE A 65 -11.92 -22.25 19.93
N PHE A 66 -12.48 -22.01 18.75
CA PHE A 66 -13.66 -22.71 18.25
C PHE A 66 -13.66 -22.81 16.72
N PRO A 67 -14.35 -23.80 16.12
CA PRO A 67 -14.41 -23.93 14.66
C PRO A 67 -15.14 -22.74 14.03
N LEU A 68 -14.66 -22.27 12.88
CA LEU A 68 -15.34 -21.28 12.05
C LEU A 68 -16.57 -21.92 11.41
N ASP A 69 -17.68 -21.93 12.15
CA ASP A 69 -18.98 -22.41 11.72
C ASP A 69 -20.03 -21.30 11.88
N THR A 70 -21.02 -21.28 10.97
CA THR A 70 -22.05 -20.23 10.98
C THR A 70 -22.88 -20.27 12.25
N LYS A 71 -23.20 -21.48 12.76
CA LYS A 71 -23.97 -21.61 13.99
C LYS A 71 -23.16 -21.13 15.19
N GLU A 72 -21.92 -21.58 15.31
CA GLU A 72 -21.02 -21.17 16.40
C GLU A 72 -20.80 -19.65 16.45
N LEU A 73 -20.66 -19.01 15.28
CA LEU A 73 -20.58 -17.55 15.19
C LEU A 73 -21.87 -16.87 15.68
N LEU A 74 -23.04 -17.34 15.22
CA LEU A 74 -24.33 -16.76 15.60
C LEU A 74 -24.63 -16.95 17.10
N ASP A 75 -24.32 -18.11 17.67
CA ASP A 75 -24.48 -18.40 19.10
C ASP A 75 -23.60 -17.46 19.96
N ARG A 76 -22.52 -16.92 19.37
CA ARG A 76 -21.63 -15.90 19.96
C ARG A 76 -21.97 -14.46 19.55
N ASN A 77 -23.12 -14.25 18.89
CA ASN A 77 -23.58 -12.96 18.37
C ASN A 77 -22.64 -12.34 17.31
N PHE A 78 -21.97 -13.16 16.52
CA PHE A 78 -21.13 -12.72 15.42
C PHE A 78 -21.79 -12.95 14.06
N TYR A 79 -21.58 -12.01 13.15
CA TYR A 79 -22.03 -12.11 11.77
C TYR A 79 -20.84 -12.00 10.80
N PRO A 80 -20.51 -13.06 10.05
CA PRO A 80 -19.39 -13.03 9.12
C PRO A 80 -19.70 -12.14 7.91
N THR A 81 -18.89 -11.11 7.68
CA THR A 81 -19.07 -10.18 6.54
C THR A 81 -18.52 -10.72 5.22
N GLY A 82 -18.03 -11.95 5.21
CA GLY A 82 -17.40 -12.63 4.08
C GLY A 82 -17.14 -14.10 4.39
N THR A 83 -16.46 -14.80 3.49
CA THR A 83 -16.07 -16.20 3.66
C THR A 83 -14.56 -16.32 3.79
N CYS A 84 -14.09 -17.31 4.55
CA CYS A 84 -12.68 -17.60 4.73
C CYS A 84 -12.30 -18.84 3.91
N TYR A 85 -11.24 -18.77 3.10
CA TYR A 85 -10.81 -19.89 2.27
C TYR A 85 -9.35 -19.74 1.82
N VAL A 86 -8.72 -20.86 1.46
CA VAL A 86 -7.35 -20.92 0.89
C VAL A 86 -6.32 -20.29 1.82
N MET A 87 -6.50 -20.43 3.13
CA MET A 87 -5.46 -20.03 4.10
C MET A 87 -4.41 -21.13 4.25
N THR A 88 -3.17 -20.70 4.45
CA THR A 88 -2.06 -21.58 4.87
C THR A 88 -1.90 -21.47 6.37
N ASN A 89 -1.55 -22.57 7.05
CA ASN A 89 -1.28 -22.51 8.47
C ASN A 89 0.06 -21.81 8.72
N ARG A 90 0.00 -20.60 9.29
CA ARG A 90 1.18 -19.78 9.60
C ARG A 90 1.38 -19.56 11.11
N TRP A 91 0.41 -19.97 11.94
CA TRP A 91 0.53 -19.95 13.40
C TRP A 91 0.60 -21.38 13.92
N ASN A 92 1.78 -21.81 14.35
CA ASN A 92 1.98 -23.19 14.78
C ASN A 92 1.14 -23.49 16.03
N TYR A 93 0.26 -24.50 15.92
CA TYR A 93 -0.61 -24.89 17.03
C TYR A 93 0.16 -25.45 18.21
N LYS A 94 1.05 -26.42 17.95
CA LYS A 94 1.73 -27.22 18.97
C LYS A 94 2.71 -26.38 19.79
N ASP A 95 3.53 -25.59 19.13
CA ASP A 95 4.70 -24.92 19.69
C ASP A 95 4.40 -23.45 20.06
N SER A 96 3.22 -22.92 19.70
CA SER A 96 2.84 -21.54 20.01
C SER A 96 1.40 -21.39 20.51
N LEU A 97 0.40 -21.55 19.63
CA LEU A 97 -1.00 -21.21 19.99
C LEU A 97 -1.48 -22.00 21.23
N LYS A 98 -1.19 -23.30 21.32
CA LYS A 98 -1.59 -24.13 22.47
C LYS A 98 -0.96 -23.67 23.79
N LEU A 99 0.28 -23.16 23.75
CA LEU A 99 0.95 -22.62 24.94
C LEU A 99 0.36 -21.27 25.33
N TRP A 100 0.07 -20.41 24.33
CA TRP A 100 -0.53 -19.11 24.55
C TRP A 100 -1.97 -19.18 25.06
N LEU A 101 -2.78 -20.15 24.59
CA LEU A 101 -4.12 -20.42 25.12
C LEU A 101 -4.11 -20.86 26.59
N LYS A 102 -2.96 -21.30 27.11
CA LYS A 102 -2.74 -21.69 28.51
C LYS A 102 -1.97 -20.63 29.31
N ASP A 103 -1.83 -19.43 28.78
CA ASP A 103 -1.07 -18.32 29.37
C ASP A 103 0.37 -18.70 29.76
N SER A 104 0.97 -19.62 29.01
CA SER A 104 2.32 -20.13 29.28
C SER A 104 3.41 -19.40 28.49
N VAL A 105 3.05 -18.42 27.67
CA VAL A 105 3.98 -17.64 26.83
C VAL A 105 3.44 -16.22 26.60
N ASP A 106 4.33 -15.24 26.66
CA ASP A 106 4.14 -13.87 26.19
C ASP A 106 5.36 -13.45 25.36
N ILE A 107 5.26 -12.35 24.63
CA ILE A 107 6.30 -11.90 23.70
C ILE A 107 6.90 -10.59 24.19
N ASP A 108 8.23 -10.55 24.26
CA ASP A 108 8.98 -9.31 24.44
C ASP A 108 8.92 -8.47 23.15
N PRO A 109 8.32 -7.25 23.19
CA PRO A 109 8.24 -6.39 22.02
C PRO A 109 9.59 -5.96 21.47
N GLU A 110 10.62 -5.81 22.32
CA GLU A 110 11.95 -5.41 21.90
C GLU A 110 12.65 -6.55 21.14
N GLU A 111 12.68 -7.75 21.71
CA GLU A 111 13.29 -8.92 21.06
C GLU A 111 12.62 -9.22 19.71
N LEU A 112 11.28 -9.15 19.66
CA LEU A 112 10.53 -9.35 18.41
C LEU A 112 10.94 -8.34 17.34
N PHE A 113 10.98 -7.05 17.68
CA PHE A 113 11.33 -6.01 16.73
C PHE A 113 12.78 -6.12 16.26
N LEU A 114 13.72 -6.29 17.20
CA LEU A 114 15.14 -6.41 16.89
C LEU A 114 15.44 -7.67 16.08
N GLY A 115 14.77 -8.80 16.37
CA GLY A 115 14.91 -10.03 15.59
C GLY A 115 14.46 -9.86 14.14
N ILE A 116 13.30 -9.23 13.90
CA ILE A 116 12.85 -8.93 12.54
C ILE A 116 13.83 -7.99 11.83
N LYS A 117 14.29 -6.93 12.51
CA LYS A 117 15.25 -5.98 11.94
C LYS A 117 16.57 -6.67 11.56
N ALA A 118 17.09 -7.53 12.44
CA ALA A 118 18.33 -8.28 12.22
C ALA A 118 18.24 -9.21 10.99
N ILE A 119 17.08 -9.82 10.75
CA ILE A 119 16.85 -10.61 9.52
C ILE A 119 17.01 -9.75 8.27
N TYR A 120 16.37 -8.57 8.23
CA TYR A 120 16.52 -7.67 7.09
C TYR A 120 17.98 -7.22 6.92
N GLU A 121 18.69 -6.95 8.03
CA GLU A 121 20.12 -6.61 8.00
C GLU A 121 20.99 -7.78 7.52
N PHE A 122 20.62 -9.03 7.80
CA PHE A 122 21.36 -10.22 7.38
C PHE A 122 21.22 -10.50 5.87
N TYR A 123 20.03 -10.31 5.30
CA TYR A 123 19.76 -10.65 3.90
C TYR A 123 19.97 -9.49 2.92
N LEU A 124 19.87 -8.24 3.36
CA LEU A 124 19.78 -7.08 2.48
C LEU A 124 20.82 -6.00 2.80
N ASP A 125 21.12 -5.19 1.79
CA ASP A 125 21.90 -3.96 1.90
C ASP A 125 21.07 -2.78 1.40
N TYR A 126 20.58 -1.97 2.34
CA TYR A 126 19.95 -0.69 2.05
C TYR A 126 20.97 0.45 2.19
N ILE A 127 20.93 1.39 1.23
CA ILE A 127 21.75 2.62 1.30
C ILE A 127 21.39 3.43 2.54
N ASP A 128 20.09 3.52 2.84
CA ASP A 128 19.57 4.18 4.04
C ASP A 128 19.27 3.12 5.12
N PRO A 129 20.04 3.06 6.22
CA PRO A 129 19.83 2.09 7.28
C PRO A 129 18.47 2.18 7.97
N ARG A 130 17.78 3.33 7.88
CA ARG A 130 16.41 3.48 8.42
C ARG A 130 15.42 2.55 7.73
N LEU A 131 15.73 2.04 6.54
CA LEU A 131 14.88 1.08 5.82
C LEU A 131 14.82 -0.29 6.49
N TYR A 132 15.84 -0.71 7.26
CA TYR A 132 15.75 -1.93 8.08
C TYR A 132 14.69 -1.76 9.17
N THR A 133 14.73 -0.64 9.90
CA THR A 133 13.72 -0.26 10.90
C THR A 133 12.34 -0.19 10.25
N PHE A 134 12.22 0.49 9.11
CA PHE A 134 10.94 0.60 8.40
C PHE A 134 10.36 -0.77 8.06
N ASN A 135 11.14 -1.67 7.44
CA ASN A 135 10.64 -2.97 7.02
C ASN A 135 10.18 -3.83 8.21
N ALA A 136 10.92 -3.78 9.33
CA ALA A 136 10.50 -4.45 10.54
C ALA A 136 9.15 -3.93 11.07
N LEU A 137 8.99 -2.60 11.14
CA LEU A 137 7.73 -1.97 11.52
C LEU A 137 6.60 -2.27 10.54
N TRP A 138 6.91 -2.32 9.23
CA TRP A 138 5.94 -2.64 8.18
C TRP A 138 5.48 -4.10 8.27
N VAL A 139 6.38 -5.05 8.57
CA VAL A 139 6.01 -6.44 8.81
C VAL A 139 5.11 -6.57 10.04
N ILE A 140 5.51 -5.98 11.18
CA ILE A 140 4.71 -6.00 12.41
C ILE A 140 3.33 -5.40 12.14
N GLY A 141 3.28 -4.24 11.49
CA GLY A 141 2.04 -3.55 11.16
C GLY A 141 1.11 -4.35 10.24
N THR A 142 1.61 -5.32 9.46
CA THR A 142 0.74 -6.18 8.62
C THR A 142 -0.21 -7.04 9.45
N TYR A 143 0.08 -7.32 10.71
CA TYR A 143 -0.82 -8.06 11.60
C TYR A 143 -1.88 -7.14 12.24
N PHE A 144 -1.64 -5.82 12.22
CA PHE A 144 -2.53 -4.79 12.78
C PHE A 144 -3.27 -3.99 11.70
N PHE A 145 -3.05 -4.29 10.41
CA PHE A 145 -3.49 -3.43 9.30
C PHE A 145 -4.98 -3.03 9.31
N PRO A 146 -5.95 -3.87 9.76
CA PRO A 146 -7.36 -3.49 9.81
C PRO A 146 -7.67 -2.39 10.83
N LEU A 147 -6.77 -2.13 11.80
CA LEU A 147 -6.85 -0.99 12.70
C LEU A 147 -6.66 0.34 11.95
N PHE A 148 -5.93 0.34 10.84
CA PHE A 148 -5.58 1.57 10.12
C PHE A 148 -6.56 1.87 8.98
N ASN A 149 -6.73 3.17 8.69
CA ASN A 149 -7.60 3.62 7.59
C ASN A 149 -6.93 3.44 6.23
N ALA A 150 -5.60 3.35 6.21
CA ALA A 150 -4.81 2.96 5.06
C ALA A 150 -3.56 2.23 5.55
N TYR A 151 -2.97 1.41 4.68
CA TYR A 151 -1.70 0.75 4.92
C TYR A 151 -0.71 1.09 3.80
N PRO A 152 0.55 1.43 4.09
CA PRO A 152 1.50 1.87 3.08
C PRO A 152 1.79 0.79 2.05
N ILE A 153 1.66 1.15 0.77
CA ILE A 153 2.21 0.35 -0.32
C ILE A 153 3.70 0.66 -0.40
N VAL A 154 4.54 -0.37 -0.31
CA VAL A 154 6.00 -0.22 -0.54
C VAL A 154 6.28 -0.46 -2.01
N PHE A 155 6.99 0.46 -2.65
CA PHE A 155 7.39 0.32 -4.05
C PHE A 155 8.91 0.20 -4.16
N LEU A 156 9.38 -1.00 -4.46
CA LEU A 156 10.80 -1.32 -4.67
C LEU A 156 11.18 -0.96 -6.11
N ASN A 157 12.07 0.02 -6.27
CA ASN A 157 12.55 0.49 -7.56
C ASN A 157 14.07 0.28 -7.67
N GLY A 158 14.55 -0.26 -8.78
CA GLY A 158 15.98 -0.44 -9.01
C GLY A 158 16.26 -1.34 -10.20
N GLY A 159 17.51 -1.33 -10.68
CA GLY A 159 17.96 -2.18 -11.79
C GLY A 159 17.85 -3.68 -11.50
N SER A 160 18.06 -4.52 -12.51
CA SER A 160 18.18 -5.97 -12.30
C SER A 160 19.32 -6.28 -11.31
N GLY A 161 19.16 -7.31 -10.48
CA GLY A 161 20.14 -7.68 -9.45
C GLY A 161 20.20 -6.75 -8.23
N SER A 162 19.28 -5.79 -8.09
CA SER A 162 19.29 -4.82 -6.98
C SER A 162 18.70 -5.33 -5.65
N GLY A 163 18.40 -6.63 -5.51
CA GLY A 163 17.82 -7.20 -4.28
C GLY A 163 16.32 -6.96 -4.05
N LYS A 164 15.55 -6.55 -5.08
CA LYS A 164 14.08 -6.36 -4.96
C LYS A 164 13.36 -7.65 -4.64
N SER A 165 13.57 -8.71 -5.44
CA SER A 165 12.98 -10.03 -5.22
C SER A 165 13.37 -10.59 -3.86
N LYS A 166 14.66 -10.49 -3.48
CA LYS A 166 15.13 -10.89 -2.15
C LYS A 166 14.40 -10.15 -1.00
N THR A 167 14.07 -8.87 -1.18
CA THR A 167 13.27 -8.11 -0.19
C THR A 167 11.85 -8.68 -0.08
N ILE A 168 11.23 -9.01 -1.21
CA ILE A 168 9.92 -9.66 -1.26
C ILE A 168 9.98 -11.03 -0.59
N ASP A 169 11.00 -11.85 -0.88
CA ASP A 169 11.15 -13.21 -0.34
C ASP A 169 11.28 -13.20 1.19
N VAL A 170 12.12 -12.33 1.76
CA VAL A 170 12.22 -12.15 3.22
C VAL A 170 10.87 -11.72 3.81
N THR A 171 10.20 -10.76 3.16
CA THR A 171 8.90 -10.25 3.62
C THR A 171 7.81 -11.34 3.55
N GLU A 172 7.86 -12.20 2.53
CA GLU A 172 6.94 -13.33 2.36
C GLU A 172 7.02 -14.31 3.53
N GLN A 173 8.20 -14.51 4.11
CA GLN A 173 8.36 -15.40 5.27
C GLN A 173 7.70 -14.84 6.53
N LEU A 174 7.57 -13.52 6.66
CA LEU A 174 7.21 -12.86 7.92
C LEU A 174 5.81 -12.24 7.94
N ALA A 175 5.40 -11.56 6.87
CA ALA A 175 4.19 -10.75 6.85
C ALA A 175 2.90 -11.58 6.98
N PHE A 176 1.85 -10.95 7.52
CA PHE A 176 0.57 -11.61 7.78
C PHE A 176 -0.05 -12.16 6.48
N ASN A 177 -0.28 -13.47 6.46
CA ASN A 177 -0.85 -14.21 5.32
C ASN A 177 -0.25 -13.75 3.97
N ALA A 178 1.08 -13.59 3.93
CA ALA A 178 1.76 -13.12 2.72
C ALA A 178 1.55 -14.09 1.56
N ILE A 179 1.29 -13.52 0.39
CA ILE A 179 1.14 -14.22 -0.88
C ILE A 179 2.01 -13.49 -1.91
N ASN A 180 3.04 -14.19 -2.37
CA ASN A 180 3.90 -13.74 -3.45
C ASN A 180 3.40 -14.32 -4.78
N THR A 181 3.29 -13.47 -5.79
CA THR A 181 2.84 -13.90 -7.11
C THR A 181 3.43 -13.03 -8.21
N ALA A 182 4.02 -13.71 -9.21
CA ALA A 182 4.54 -13.09 -10.42
C ALA A 182 3.46 -12.90 -11.50
N ASN A 183 2.37 -13.67 -11.45
CA ASN A 183 1.27 -13.58 -12.41
C ASN A 183 -0.02 -14.15 -11.82
N ILE A 184 -0.98 -13.27 -11.51
CA ILE A 184 -2.28 -13.65 -10.98
C ILE A 184 -3.37 -12.83 -11.67
N SER A 185 -4.50 -13.47 -11.97
CA SER A 185 -5.64 -12.76 -12.53
C SER A 185 -6.29 -11.83 -11.49
N ASP A 186 -6.84 -10.71 -11.94
CA ASP A 186 -7.65 -9.81 -11.11
C ASP A 186 -8.73 -10.56 -10.33
N ALA A 187 -9.36 -11.54 -11.01
CA ALA A 187 -10.36 -12.43 -10.46
C ALA A 187 -9.87 -13.13 -9.16
N SER A 188 -8.65 -13.64 -9.18
CA SER A 188 -8.10 -14.36 -8.03
C SER A 188 -7.69 -13.40 -6.90
N ILE A 189 -7.15 -12.22 -7.20
CA ILE A 189 -6.61 -11.31 -6.17
C ILE A 189 -7.69 -10.81 -5.21
N TYR A 190 -8.81 -10.26 -5.69
CA TYR A 190 -9.81 -9.70 -4.78
C TYR A 190 -10.49 -10.77 -3.92
N ARG A 191 -10.59 -12.01 -4.45
CA ARG A 191 -11.11 -13.17 -3.72
C ARG A 191 -10.18 -13.56 -2.60
N ILE A 192 -8.89 -13.68 -2.92
CA ILE A 192 -7.85 -13.97 -1.93
C ILE A 192 -7.83 -12.89 -0.84
N ILE A 193 -7.78 -11.61 -1.20
CA ILE A 193 -7.74 -10.52 -0.20
C ILE A 193 -8.97 -10.58 0.72
N GLN A 194 -10.16 -10.73 0.15
CA GLN A 194 -11.41 -10.87 0.92
C GLN A 194 -11.42 -12.16 1.77
N GLY A 195 -10.82 -13.24 1.29
CA GLY A 195 -10.85 -14.54 1.95
C GLY A 195 -9.85 -14.67 3.10
N THR A 196 -8.70 -14.02 3.01
CA THR A 196 -7.56 -14.29 3.90
C THR A 196 -6.99 -13.06 4.58
N ARG A 197 -7.43 -11.84 4.21
CA ARG A 197 -6.79 -10.58 4.63
C ARG A 197 -5.28 -10.56 4.30
N ALA A 198 -4.88 -11.22 3.21
CA ALA A 198 -3.49 -11.43 2.83
C ALA A 198 -2.69 -10.15 2.60
N THR A 199 -1.40 -10.22 2.90
CA THR A 199 -0.39 -9.29 2.38
C THR A 199 -0.02 -9.68 0.94
N LEU A 200 -0.17 -8.76 -0.01
CA LEU A 200 0.11 -9.04 -1.43
C LEU A 200 1.52 -8.58 -1.80
N LEU A 201 2.34 -9.50 -2.29
CA LEU A 201 3.70 -9.23 -2.77
C LEU A 201 3.75 -9.49 -4.29
N LEU A 202 4.17 -8.47 -5.03
CA LEU A 202 4.11 -8.45 -6.50
C LEU A 202 5.50 -8.22 -7.07
N ASP A 203 6.07 -9.26 -7.68
CA ASP A 203 7.38 -9.22 -8.34
C ASP A 203 7.26 -9.31 -9.87
N GLU A 204 8.27 -8.84 -10.60
CA GLU A 204 8.44 -8.96 -12.06
C GLU A 204 7.27 -8.46 -12.94
N ASN A 205 6.56 -7.44 -12.48
CA ASN A 205 5.42 -6.87 -13.19
C ASN A 205 5.81 -5.93 -14.36
N GLU A 206 6.84 -6.25 -15.14
CA GLU A 206 7.31 -5.37 -16.24
C GLU A 206 6.30 -5.23 -17.38
N LYS A 207 5.45 -6.25 -17.56
CA LYS A 207 4.37 -6.26 -18.56
C LYS A 207 3.16 -5.44 -18.12
N ILE A 208 3.19 -4.87 -16.91
CA ILE A 208 2.03 -4.17 -16.38
C ILE A 208 1.72 -2.84 -17.11
N ALA A 209 2.69 -2.28 -17.83
CA ALA A 209 2.51 -0.98 -18.47
C ALA A 209 1.64 -1.01 -19.74
N ASP A 210 1.56 -2.14 -20.45
CA ASP A 210 1.12 -2.14 -21.86
C ASP A 210 -0.23 -2.86 -22.12
N SER A 211 -0.76 -3.66 -21.18
CA SER A 211 -2.07 -4.33 -21.33
C SER A 211 -3.19 -3.70 -20.50
N GLU A 212 -4.42 -3.75 -21.00
CA GLU A 212 -5.61 -3.28 -20.27
C GLU A 212 -5.86 -4.07 -18.97
N GLU A 213 -5.53 -5.36 -18.98
CA GLU A 213 -5.59 -6.24 -17.81
C GLU A 213 -4.66 -5.73 -16.71
N ALA A 214 -3.46 -5.30 -17.08
CA ALA A 214 -2.50 -4.80 -16.14
C ALA A 214 -2.83 -3.42 -15.57
N LYS A 215 -3.42 -2.52 -16.37
CA LYS A 215 -3.98 -1.26 -15.85
C LYS A 215 -5.10 -1.53 -14.86
N THR A 216 -5.95 -2.53 -15.11
CA THR A 216 -7.02 -2.92 -14.19
C THR A 216 -6.46 -3.45 -12.88
N LEU A 217 -5.40 -4.27 -12.94
CA LEU A 217 -4.66 -4.77 -11.78
C LEU A 217 -4.02 -3.64 -10.97
N ILE A 218 -3.34 -2.69 -11.62
CA ILE A 218 -2.78 -1.50 -10.95
C ILE A 218 -3.90 -0.77 -10.21
N ASN A 219 -5.01 -0.48 -10.89
CA ASN A 219 -6.11 0.25 -10.29
C ASN A 219 -6.70 -0.47 -9.08
N LEU A 220 -6.81 -1.80 -9.13
CA LEU A 220 -7.21 -2.64 -8.01
C LEU A 220 -6.26 -2.50 -6.82
N VAL A 221 -4.96 -2.67 -7.08
CA VAL A 221 -3.87 -2.57 -6.10
C VAL A 221 -3.86 -1.20 -5.43
N LEU A 222 -4.01 -0.15 -6.25
CA LEU A 222 -4.07 1.24 -5.83
C LEU A 222 -5.29 1.58 -5.01
N ALA A 223 -6.47 1.05 -5.36
CA ALA A 223 -7.67 1.28 -4.57
C ALA A 223 -7.51 0.63 -3.18
N GLY A 224 -6.87 -0.55 -3.15
CA GLY A 224 -6.69 -1.39 -1.97
C GLY A 224 -5.71 -0.89 -0.90
N PHE A 225 -5.15 0.31 -0.99
CA PHE A 225 -4.35 0.88 0.11
C PHE A 225 -5.22 1.45 1.24
N LYS A 226 -6.50 1.78 0.96
CA LYS A 226 -7.41 2.44 1.91
C LYS A 226 -8.54 1.49 2.32
N LYS A 227 -8.89 1.51 3.60
CA LYS A 227 -10.03 0.79 4.17
C LYS A 227 -11.34 1.20 3.48
N GLY A 228 -12.20 0.21 3.23
CA GLY A 228 -13.48 0.40 2.55
C GLY A 228 -13.43 0.36 1.03
N ALA A 229 -12.24 0.27 0.42
CA ALA A 229 -12.11 0.02 -1.01
C ALA A 229 -12.69 -1.36 -1.36
N LYS A 230 -13.63 -1.38 -2.31
CA LYS A 230 -14.33 -2.58 -2.75
C LYS A 230 -14.38 -2.65 -4.26
N VAL A 231 -14.34 -3.87 -4.80
CA VAL A 231 -14.69 -4.16 -6.18
C VAL A 231 -15.99 -4.94 -6.24
N ILE A 232 -16.76 -4.70 -7.31
CA ILE A 232 -18.01 -5.40 -7.58
C ILE A 232 -17.77 -6.34 -8.76
N ARG A 233 -18.15 -7.60 -8.60
CA ARG A 233 -18.03 -8.65 -9.63
C ARG A 233 -19.28 -9.52 -9.62
N LEU A 234 -19.65 -10.05 -10.78
CA LEU A 234 -20.76 -10.99 -10.89
C LEU A 234 -20.29 -12.39 -10.49
N GLU A 235 -20.98 -12.99 -9.53
CA GLU A 235 -20.75 -14.37 -9.08
C GLU A 235 -21.93 -15.26 -9.47
N LYS A 236 -21.68 -16.54 -9.74
CA LYS A 236 -22.76 -17.51 -9.94
C LYS A 236 -23.40 -17.85 -8.60
N GLY A 237 -24.68 -17.54 -8.45
CA GLY A 237 -25.50 -17.91 -7.29
C GLY A 237 -25.87 -19.40 -7.30
N LYS A 238 -26.53 -19.84 -6.22
CA LYS A 238 -26.99 -21.23 -6.05
C LYS A 238 -27.94 -21.71 -7.15
N HIS A 239 -28.66 -20.79 -7.79
CA HIS A 239 -29.62 -21.06 -8.87
C HIS A 239 -29.04 -20.76 -10.26
N GLN A 240 -27.71 -20.68 -10.40
CA GLN A 240 -26.99 -20.30 -11.63
C GLN A 240 -27.21 -18.85 -12.11
N ASP A 241 -27.96 -18.04 -11.38
CA ASP A 241 -28.10 -16.60 -11.64
C ASP A 241 -26.80 -15.85 -11.34
N PHE A 242 -26.54 -14.75 -12.06
CA PHE A 242 -25.39 -13.88 -11.78
C PHE A 242 -25.76 -12.82 -10.72
N ILE A 243 -25.10 -12.88 -9.57
CA ILE A 243 -25.35 -12.00 -8.42
C ILE A 243 -24.17 -11.03 -8.25
N PRO A 244 -24.41 -9.70 -8.25
CA PRO A 244 -23.39 -8.72 -7.91
C PRO A 244 -22.87 -8.93 -6.48
N THR A 245 -21.57 -9.23 -6.36
CA THR A 245 -20.89 -9.50 -5.09
C THR A 245 -19.78 -8.47 -4.88
N LYS A 246 -19.68 -7.95 -3.65
CA LYS A 246 -18.69 -6.96 -3.24
C LYS A 246 -17.50 -7.67 -2.58
N PHE A 247 -16.28 -7.32 -2.99
CA PHE A 247 -15.04 -7.81 -2.40
C PHE A 247 -14.20 -6.65 -1.88
N GLU A 248 -13.82 -6.68 -0.61
CA GLU A 248 -12.89 -5.73 -0.01
C GLU A 248 -11.47 -6.01 -0.52
N VAL A 249 -10.76 -4.95 -0.92
CA VAL A 249 -9.40 -5.03 -1.48
C VAL A 249 -8.35 -4.33 -0.61
N HIS A 250 -8.76 -3.86 0.57
CA HIS A 250 -7.86 -3.25 1.55
C HIS A 250 -6.91 -4.30 2.11
N CYS A 251 -5.61 -4.17 1.82
CA CYS A 251 -4.57 -5.01 2.41
C CYS A 251 -3.17 -4.41 2.27
N PRO A 252 -2.18 -4.86 3.06
CA PRO A 252 -0.77 -4.52 2.88
C PRO A 252 -0.25 -4.99 1.53
N LYS A 253 0.59 -4.17 0.87
CA LYS A 253 1.15 -4.49 -0.45
C LYS A 253 2.60 -4.05 -0.60
N MET A 254 3.40 -4.88 -1.25
CA MET A 254 4.74 -4.53 -1.71
C MET A 254 4.86 -4.86 -3.20
N ILE A 255 5.43 -3.94 -3.98
CA ILE A 255 5.50 -4.04 -5.44
C ILE A 255 6.95 -3.81 -5.86
N ALA A 256 7.50 -4.70 -6.68
CA ALA A 256 8.79 -4.53 -7.32
C ALA A 256 8.63 -4.30 -8.82
N ASN A 257 9.37 -3.33 -9.36
CA ASN A 257 9.46 -3.08 -10.80
C ASN A 257 10.84 -2.49 -11.16
N ILE A 258 11.31 -2.76 -12.38
CA ILE A 258 12.55 -2.20 -12.94
C ILE A 258 12.30 -0.84 -13.63
N LYS A 259 11.16 -0.68 -14.31
CA LYS A 259 10.82 0.53 -15.10
C LYS A 259 10.39 1.73 -14.23
N GLY A 260 10.22 1.52 -12.93
CA GLY A 260 9.74 2.54 -11.99
C GLY A 260 8.23 2.77 -12.08
N ILE A 261 7.74 3.81 -11.38
CA ILE A 261 6.33 4.20 -11.40
C ILE A 261 6.10 5.25 -12.49
N HIS A 262 5.42 4.87 -13.58
CA HIS A 262 5.04 5.83 -14.64
C HIS A 262 3.76 6.63 -14.30
N GLU A 263 2.84 6.08 -13.50
CA GLU A 263 1.61 6.79 -13.13
C GLU A 263 1.78 7.64 -11.87
N GLU A 264 1.48 8.93 -11.96
CA GLU A 264 1.53 9.85 -10.82
C GLU A 264 0.61 9.41 -9.65
N ALA A 265 -0.52 8.77 -9.98
CA ALA A 265 -1.44 8.22 -8.99
C ALA A 265 -0.81 7.11 -8.12
N LEU A 266 0.08 6.29 -8.70
CA LEU A 266 0.89 5.30 -7.98
C LEU A 266 1.91 5.99 -7.07
N LYS A 267 2.63 7.01 -7.56
CA LYS A 267 3.64 7.73 -6.75
C LYS A 267 3.04 8.37 -5.50
N ASN A 268 1.79 8.81 -5.56
CA ASN A 268 1.12 9.46 -4.43
C ASN A 268 0.64 8.49 -3.34
N ARG A 269 0.51 7.20 -3.66
CA ARG A 269 -0.05 6.14 -2.77
C ARG A 269 0.99 5.11 -2.33
N CYS A 270 2.25 5.28 -2.73
CA CYS A 270 3.35 4.38 -2.38
C CYS A 270 4.45 5.11 -1.62
N ILE A 271 5.25 4.32 -0.89
CA ILE A 271 6.53 4.73 -0.30
C ILE A 271 7.65 4.14 -1.16
N PRO A 272 8.42 4.97 -1.90
CA PRO A 272 9.45 4.47 -2.82
C PRO A 272 10.72 4.05 -2.08
N PHE A 273 11.21 2.87 -2.43
CA PHE A 273 12.45 2.27 -1.93
C PHE A 273 13.39 2.15 -3.13
N ILE A 274 14.42 2.99 -3.17
CA ILE A 274 15.44 2.92 -4.21
C ILE A 274 16.44 1.85 -3.79
N MET A 275 16.51 0.80 -4.60
CA MET A 275 17.31 -0.40 -4.39
C MET A 275 18.54 -0.37 -5.30
N THR A 276 19.69 -0.74 -4.76
CA THR A 276 20.94 -0.89 -5.52
C THR A 276 21.52 -2.28 -5.37
N PRO A 277 22.26 -2.79 -6.37
CA PRO A 277 22.99 -4.05 -6.23
C PRO A 277 23.90 -4.03 -5.00
N THR A 278 23.91 -5.15 -4.27
CA THR A 278 24.86 -5.36 -3.18
C THR A 278 26.25 -5.68 -3.75
N GLN A 279 27.28 -5.24 -3.03
CA GLN A 279 28.68 -5.61 -3.27
C GLN A 279 29.22 -6.49 -2.14
N SER A 280 28.37 -6.90 -1.19
CA SER A 280 28.75 -7.71 -0.05
C SER A 280 28.46 -9.19 -0.29
N ASP A 281 29.00 -10.04 0.59
CA ASP A 281 28.75 -11.48 0.57
C ASP A 281 27.28 -11.83 0.87
N LYS A 282 26.45 -10.86 1.33
CA LYS A 282 25.00 -11.05 1.49
C LYS A 282 24.29 -11.36 0.18
N SER A 283 24.93 -11.09 -0.97
CA SER A 283 24.48 -11.59 -2.27
C SER A 283 24.20 -13.10 -2.26
N ASN A 284 24.99 -13.86 -1.49
CA ASN A 284 24.90 -15.32 -1.37
C ASN A 284 23.87 -15.82 -0.33
N ASN A 285 23.30 -14.93 0.48
CA ASN A 285 22.27 -15.30 1.45
C ASN A 285 20.92 -15.39 0.75
N TYR A 286 20.34 -16.58 0.69
CA TYR A 286 19.00 -16.80 0.13
C TYR A 286 18.02 -17.10 1.25
N PRO A 287 16.93 -16.30 1.39
CA PRO A 287 15.90 -16.59 2.39
C PRO A 287 15.13 -17.82 1.93
N THR A 288 15.47 -18.99 2.46
CA THR A 288 14.67 -20.19 2.20
C THR A 288 13.44 -20.18 3.10
N GLY A 289 12.46 -21.04 2.86
CA GLY A 289 11.26 -21.14 3.70
C GLY A 289 11.41 -22.15 4.86
N GLU A 290 12.58 -22.77 4.99
CA GLU A 290 12.78 -23.98 5.80
C GLU A 290 13.33 -23.68 7.19
N GLU A 291 13.92 -22.51 7.40
CA GLU A 291 14.54 -22.13 8.66
C GLU A 291 13.48 -22.00 9.78
N PRO A 292 13.67 -22.66 10.94
CA PRO A 292 12.71 -22.59 12.05
C PRO A 292 12.49 -21.17 12.59
N GLU A 293 13.47 -20.28 12.42
CA GLU A 293 13.42 -18.88 12.84
C GLU A 293 12.22 -18.14 12.24
N TRP A 294 11.90 -18.38 10.97
CA TRP A 294 10.72 -17.79 10.32
C TRP A 294 9.43 -18.15 11.07
N GLN A 295 9.28 -19.43 11.45
CA GLN A 295 8.11 -19.88 12.18
C GLN A 295 8.06 -19.32 13.60
N ASN A 296 9.21 -19.20 14.27
CA ASN A 296 9.31 -18.63 15.61
C ASN A 296 8.91 -17.15 15.63
N ILE A 297 9.35 -16.36 14.65
CA ILE A 297 8.97 -14.95 14.53
C ILE A 297 7.49 -14.81 14.17
N ARG A 298 6.97 -15.63 13.23
CA ARG A 298 5.52 -15.63 12.93
C ARG A 298 4.68 -15.93 14.17
N ASN A 299 5.04 -16.97 14.92
CA ASN A 299 4.39 -17.31 16.19
C ASN A 299 4.36 -16.11 17.15
N SER A 300 5.49 -15.41 17.25
CA SER A 300 5.64 -14.22 18.09
C SER A 300 4.79 -13.05 17.59
N LEU A 301 4.71 -12.82 16.28
CA LEU A 301 3.86 -11.80 15.67
C LEU A 301 2.37 -12.06 15.95
N TYR A 302 1.91 -13.32 15.84
CA TYR A 302 0.52 -13.68 16.18
C TYR A 302 0.20 -13.41 17.65
N ILE A 303 1.05 -13.88 18.57
CA ILE A 303 0.85 -13.66 20.02
C ILE A 303 0.89 -12.17 20.35
N PHE A 304 1.91 -11.45 19.86
CA PHE A 304 2.05 -10.01 20.06
C PHE A 304 0.81 -9.25 19.58
N THR A 305 0.25 -9.65 18.44
CA THR A 305 -0.99 -9.08 17.89
C THR A 305 -2.16 -9.27 18.83
N MET A 306 -2.42 -10.50 19.25
CA MET A 306 -3.54 -10.81 20.13
C MET A 306 -3.40 -10.16 21.51
N ASN A 307 -2.18 -10.01 22.00
CA ASN A 307 -1.91 -9.42 23.32
C ASN A 307 -1.94 -7.88 23.32
N ARG A 308 -1.51 -7.21 22.23
CA ARG A 308 -1.21 -5.75 22.24
C ARG A 308 -2.07 -4.89 21.33
N TRP A 309 -3.03 -5.47 20.57
CA TRP A 309 -3.82 -4.70 19.59
C TRP A 309 -4.55 -3.48 20.17
N ARG A 310 -5.05 -3.55 21.42
CA ARG A 310 -5.71 -2.41 22.08
C ARG A 310 -4.74 -1.27 22.31
N GLU A 311 -3.54 -1.57 22.82
CA GLU A 311 -2.50 -0.59 23.10
C GLU A 311 -2.03 0.10 21.82
N ILE A 312 -1.84 -0.67 20.73
CA ILE A 312 -1.59 -0.13 19.39
C ILE A 312 -2.73 0.78 18.94
N GLY A 313 -3.98 0.35 19.13
CA GLY A 313 -5.18 1.14 18.83
C GLY A 313 -5.27 2.45 19.62
N TYR A 314 -4.80 2.47 20.87
CA TYR A 314 -4.70 3.68 21.68
C TYR A 314 -3.58 4.60 21.19
N VAL A 315 -2.37 4.08 20.95
CA VAL A 315 -1.22 4.86 20.45
C VAL A 315 -1.54 5.50 19.10
N LYS A 316 -2.29 4.82 18.23
CA LYS A 316 -2.75 5.35 16.93
C LYS A 316 -3.45 6.71 17.09
N LYS A 317 -4.25 6.89 18.16
CA LYS A 317 -4.99 8.14 18.42
C LYS A 317 -4.06 9.32 18.74
N ASP A 318 -2.86 9.04 19.25
CA ASP A 318 -1.87 10.06 19.60
C ASP A 318 -0.98 10.48 18.43
N ILE A 319 -1.06 9.79 17.28
CA ILE A 319 -0.32 10.15 16.07
C ILE A 319 -1.07 11.27 15.35
N VAL A 320 -0.55 12.49 15.47
CA VAL A 320 -1.19 13.71 14.95
C VAL A 320 -0.40 14.29 13.78
N ALA A 321 -1.06 14.40 12.62
CA ALA A 321 -0.46 14.85 11.35
C ALA A 321 0.29 16.18 11.46
N SER A 322 -0.33 17.19 12.09
CA SER A 322 0.24 18.55 12.20
C SER A 322 1.51 18.60 13.01
N LYS A 323 1.66 17.74 14.04
CA LYS A 323 2.88 17.67 14.86
C LYS A 323 4.07 17.07 14.11
N LEU A 324 3.80 16.31 13.05
CA LEU A 324 4.81 15.60 12.26
C LEU A 324 5.09 16.26 10.90
N GLY A 325 4.44 17.40 10.61
CA GLY A 325 4.59 18.08 9.31
C GLY A 325 4.04 17.30 8.11
N LEU A 326 3.23 16.25 8.36
CA LEU A 326 2.64 15.40 7.33
C LEU A 326 1.18 15.81 7.07
N ASN A 327 0.69 15.57 5.85
CA ASN A 327 -0.70 15.81 5.48
C ASN A 327 -1.17 14.87 4.36
N GLY A 328 -2.49 14.83 4.13
CA GLY A 328 -3.11 14.08 3.04
C GLY A 328 -2.66 12.61 2.99
N TYR A 329 -2.33 12.14 1.78
CA TYR A 329 -1.86 10.76 1.58
C TYR A 329 -0.54 10.46 2.31
N ALA A 330 0.36 11.43 2.47
CA ALA A 330 1.60 11.20 3.21
C ALA A 330 1.29 10.78 4.65
N PHE A 331 0.42 11.50 5.35
CA PHE A 331 0.02 11.11 6.70
C PHE A 331 -0.69 9.75 6.73
N MET A 332 -1.58 9.47 5.77
CA MET A 332 -2.28 8.19 5.70
C MET A 332 -1.34 6.99 5.54
N LEU A 333 -0.30 7.13 4.71
CA LEU A 333 0.68 6.06 4.44
C LEU A 333 1.62 5.85 5.62
N TRP A 334 2.04 6.93 6.28
CA TRP A 334 3.03 6.87 7.35
C TRP A 334 2.41 6.61 8.74
N GLN A 335 1.12 6.90 8.95
CA GLN A 335 0.46 6.72 10.25
C GLN A 335 0.65 5.30 10.83
N PRO A 336 0.49 4.19 10.06
CA PRO A 336 0.73 2.85 10.58
C PRO A 336 2.14 2.68 11.12
N ILE A 337 3.16 3.04 10.33
CA ILE A 337 4.58 2.90 10.69
C ILE A 337 4.91 3.74 11.93
N LEU A 338 4.46 4.99 11.96
CA LEU A 338 4.66 5.90 13.09
C LEU A 338 3.94 5.42 14.35
N THR A 339 2.79 4.76 14.22
CA THR A 339 2.06 4.18 15.35
C THR A 339 2.84 3.03 15.97
N ILE A 340 3.30 2.09 15.15
CA ILE A 340 4.08 0.94 15.64
C ILE A 340 5.41 1.42 16.22
N ALA A 341 6.09 2.37 15.56
CA ALA A 341 7.33 2.99 16.05
C ALA A 341 7.14 3.62 17.44
N LYS A 342 6.10 4.46 17.60
CA LYS A 342 5.80 5.11 18.88
C LYS A 342 5.45 4.13 20.00
N TYR A 343 4.78 3.02 19.66
CA TYR A 343 4.50 1.98 20.65
C TYR A 343 5.79 1.27 21.08
N LEU A 344 6.63 0.85 20.12
CA LEU A 344 7.87 0.13 20.38
C LEU A 344 8.96 0.99 21.03
N GLU A 345 8.96 2.30 20.82
CA GLU A 345 9.87 3.26 21.46
C GLU A 345 9.90 3.16 22.99
N ARG A 346 8.84 2.62 23.60
CA ARG A 346 8.75 2.34 25.05
C ARG A 346 9.68 1.22 25.52
N PHE A 347 10.14 0.37 24.59
CA PHE A 347 10.95 -0.83 24.86
C PHE A 347 12.37 -0.68 24.31
N VAL A 348 12.50 -0.38 23.01
CA VAL A 348 13.79 -0.42 22.28
C VAL A 348 14.65 0.85 22.41
N GLY A 349 14.18 1.84 23.19
CA GLY A 349 14.86 3.12 23.40
C GLY A 349 14.24 4.33 22.67
N SER A 350 14.60 5.53 23.12
CA SER A 350 14.06 6.80 22.59
C SER A 350 14.59 7.08 21.18
N ARG A 351 13.70 7.45 20.24
CA ARG A 351 13.89 7.99 18.88
C ARG A 351 13.40 7.12 17.72
N LEU A 352 12.77 5.96 17.94
CA LEU A 352 12.15 5.21 16.83
C LEU A 352 11.09 6.05 16.10
N LEU A 353 10.30 6.85 16.85
CA LEU A 353 9.32 7.72 16.24
C LEU A 353 9.99 8.84 15.43
N ASP A 354 11.03 9.47 15.99
CA ASP A 354 11.76 10.56 15.33
C ASP A 354 12.50 10.08 14.07
N GLU A 355 13.11 8.89 14.12
CA GLU A 355 13.78 8.25 12.98
C GLU A 355 12.79 8.04 11.82
N MET A 356 11.61 7.48 12.10
CA MET A 356 10.58 7.25 11.08
C MET A 356 9.90 8.54 10.63
N ALA A 357 9.73 9.53 11.50
CA ALA A 357 9.20 10.84 11.13
C ALA A 357 10.18 11.61 10.21
N SER A 358 11.48 11.49 10.47
CA SER A 358 12.53 12.02 9.60
C SER A 358 12.50 11.36 8.22
N LEU A 359 12.48 10.02 8.17
CA LEU A 359 12.36 9.27 6.91
C LEU A 359 11.08 9.65 6.14
N ALA A 360 9.95 9.80 6.84
CA ALA A 360 8.68 10.20 6.24
C ALA A 360 8.75 11.59 5.60
N THR A 361 9.40 12.54 6.28
CA THR A 361 9.58 13.91 5.80
C THR A 361 10.47 13.95 4.56
N GLU A 362 11.58 13.21 4.59
CA GLU A 362 12.52 13.10 3.47
C GLU A 362 11.84 12.52 2.24
N LYS A 363 11.23 11.34 2.35
CA LYS A 363 10.50 10.68 1.24
C LYS A 363 9.36 11.52 0.69
N THR A 364 8.68 12.28 1.57
CA THR A 364 7.62 13.20 1.14
C THR A 364 8.18 14.41 0.38
N THR A 365 9.36 14.89 0.76
CA THR A 365 10.03 16.04 0.14
C THR A 365 10.65 15.67 -1.19
N GLU A 366 11.40 14.56 -1.26
CA GLU A 366 11.95 13.99 -2.51
C GLU A 366 10.87 13.88 -3.59
N ARG A 367 9.71 13.31 -3.23
CA ARG A 367 8.57 13.19 -4.14
C ARG A 367 8.04 14.53 -4.64
N LYS A 368 7.99 15.56 -3.78
CA LYS A 368 7.53 16.90 -4.19
C LYS A 368 8.52 17.51 -5.19
N THR A 369 9.82 17.35 -4.95
CA THR A 369 10.88 17.83 -5.85
C THR A 369 10.80 17.13 -7.21
N GLU A 370 10.75 15.79 -7.25
CA GLU A 370 10.58 15.03 -8.49
C GLU A 370 9.35 15.45 -9.29
N LEU A 371 8.23 15.70 -8.60
CA LEU A 371 6.99 16.13 -9.24
C LEU A 371 7.13 17.52 -9.86
N MET A 372 7.77 18.46 -9.15
CA MET A 372 8.05 19.80 -9.68
C MET A 372 8.97 19.76 -10.90
N GLU A 373 10.04 18.94 -10.87
CA GLU A 373 10.91 18.75 -12.03
C GLU A 373 10.15 18.19 -13.25
N ASN A 374 9.18 17.30 -13.02
CA ASN A 374 8.35 16.78 -14.10
C ASN A 374 7.42 17.86 -14.71
N TYR A 375 6.82 18.69 -13.87
CA TYR A 375 6.04 19.85 -14.34
C TYR A 375 6.91 20.86 -15.08
N ASP A 376 8.15 21.10 -14.64
CA ASP A 376 9.12 21.96 -15.33
C ASP A 376 9.44 21.41 -16.72
N ARG A 377 9.69 20.10 -16.86
CA ARG A 377 9.87 19.44 -18.17
C ARG A 377 8.65 19.58 -19.07
N GLN A 378 7.45 19.39 -18.52
CA GLN A 378 6.21 19.51 -19.29
C GLN A 378 5.95 20.96 -19.71
N LEU A 379 6.22 21.94 -18.84
CA LEU A 379 6.13 23.36 -19.16
C LEU A 379 7.13 23.75 -20.26
N LEU A 380 8.36 23.25 -20.19
CA LEU A 380 9.35 23.42 -21.25
C LEU A 380 8.86 22.86 -22.59
N ARG A 381 8.25 21.66 -22.59
CA ARG A 381 7.63 21.08 -23.79
C ARG A 381 6.47 21.93 -24.30
N THR A 382 5.60 22.43 -23.42
CA THR A 382 4.53 23.34 -23.83
C THR A 382 5.08 24.61 -24.49
N ILE A 383 6.08 25.26 -23.88
CA ILE A 383 6.69 26.47 -24.43
C ILE A 383 7.37 26.17 -25.78
N ARG A 384 8.05 25.02 -25.89
CA ARG A 384 8.62 24.52 -27.13
C ARG A 384 7.58 24.41 -28.23
N ASP A 385 6.48 23.72 -27.96
CA ASP A 385 5.40 23.49 -28.92
C ASP A 385 4.71 24.80 -29.31
N MET A 386 4.58 25.75 -28.37
CA MET A 386 4.08 27.10 -28.66
C MET A 386 5.03 27.90 -29.57
N VAL A 387 6.35 27.77 -29.38
CA VAL A 387 7.36 28.43 -30.21
C VAL A 387 7.40 27.84 -31.62
N GLN A 388 7.28 26.51 -31.74
CA GLN A 388 7.30 25.79 -33.02
C GLN A 388 5.99 25.85 -33.80
N GLY A 389 4.84 25.91 -33.10
CA GLY A 389 3.52 25.95 -33.72
C GLY A 389 3.12 27.34 -34.21
N ASP A 390 2.00 27.38 -34.93
CA ASP A 390 1.33 28.60 -35.41
C ASP A 390 0.53 29.31 -34.30
N VAL A 391 1.00 29.23 -33.05
CA VAL A 391 0.37 29.96 -31.95
C VAL A 391 0.66 31.45 -32.15
N SER A 392 -0.40 32.26 -32.28
CA SER A 392 -0.36 33.71 -32.45
C SER A 392 0.44 34.40 -31.34
N GLY A 393 1.74 34.59 -31.57
CA GLY A 393 2.64 35.38 -30.73
C GLY A 393 3.20 36.56 -31.50
N ILE A 394 3.73 37.56 -30.80
CA ILE A 394 4.46 38.65 -31.47
C ILE A 394 5.88 38.16 -31.73
N GLU A 395 6.33 38.23 -32.98
CA GLU A 395 7.70 37.92 -33.37
C GLU A 395 8.57 39.17 -33.33
N GLY A 396 9.81 39.03 -32.85
CA GLY A 396 10.78 40.12 -32.81
C GLY A 396 12.18 39.61 -32.50
N ASP A 397 13.18 40.00 -33.30
CA ASP A 397 14.60 39.65 -33.14
C ASP A 397 14.87 38.15 -32.90
N GLY A 398 14.18 37.27 -33.63
CA GLY A 398 14.32 35.81 -33.49
C GLY A 398 13.67 35.21 -32.23
N ASN A 399 12.99 36.04 -31.43
CA ASN A 399 12.26 35.66 -30.23
C ASN A 399 10.75 35.73 -30.45
N LYS A 400 9.98 35.00 -29.63
CA LYS A 400 8.51 35.04 -29.63
C LYS A 400 7.98 35.53 -28.29
N PHE A 401 7.07 36.49 -28.30
CA PHE A 401 6.35 36.92 -27.11
C PHE A 401 5.07 36.12 -26.92
N PHE A 402 4.90 35.57 -25.71
CA PHE A 402 3.64 34.98 -25.27
C PHE A 402 3.16 35.63 -23.98
N SER A 403 1.86 35.94 -23.91
CA SER A 403 1.28 36.45 -22.67
C SER A 403 1.34 35.39 -21.57
N SER A 404 1.45 35.81 -20.30
CA SER A 404 1.47 34.87 -19.17
C SER A 404 0.19 34.03 -19.11
N ASN A 405 -0.93 34.60 -19.54
CA ASN A 405 -2.22 33.89 -19.61
C ASN A 405 -2.22 32.83 -20.71
N LEU A 406 -1.64 33.13 -21.87
CA LEU A 406 -1.55 32.17 -22.98
C LEU A 406 -0.66 30.98 -22.62
N ILE A 407 0.49 31.20 -21.97
CA ILE A 407 1.34 30.12 -21.45
C ILE A 407 0.59 29.30 -20.39
N TYR A 408 -0.13 29.97 -19.48
CA TYR A 408 -0.91 29.30 -18.43
C TYR A 408 -1.99 28.38 -19.01
N GLU A 409 -2.80 28.85 -19.97
CA GLU A 409 -3.87 28.04 -20.57
C GLU A 409 -3.31 26.88 -21.42
N ASN A 410 -2.24 27.10 -22.19
CA ASN A 410 -1.61 26.02 -22.94
C ASN A 410 -0.97 24.98 -22.01
N PHE A 411 -0.37 25.41 -20.91
CA PHE A 411 0.21 24.49 -19.93
C PHE A 411 -0.88 23.71 -19.18
N LYS A 412 -1.98 24.38 -18.82
CA LYS A 412 -3.16 23.75 -18.23
C LYS A 412 -3.74 22.67 -19.15
N TYR A 413 -3.86 22.98 -20.44
CA TYR A 413 -4.30 22.05 -21.47
C TYR A 413 -3.32 20.87 -21.64
N ALA A 414 -2.02 21.14 -21.70
CA ALA A 414 -0.98 20.12 -21.82
C ALA A 414 -0.88 19.17 -20.61
N LEU A 415 -1.36 19.61 -19.44
CA LEU A 415 -1.49 18.79 -18.24
C LEU A 415 -2.84 18.05 -18.14
N GLY A 416 -3.80 18.37 -19.01
CA GLY A 416 -5.13 17.75 -19.02
C GLY A 416 -6.00 18.14 -17.82
N PHE A 417 -5.78 19.30 -17.21
CA PHE A 417 -6.59 19.73 -16.06
C PHE A 417 -7.98 20.24 -16.48
N ALA A 418 -9.03 19.72 -15.82
CA ALA A 418 -10.41 20.20 -15.97
C ALA A 418 -10.61 21.54 -15.25
N GLU A 419 -11.52 22.39 -15.75
CA GLU A 419 -11.77 23.75 -15.23
C GLU A 419 -12.21 23.77 -13.75
N ASP A 420 -12.92 22.74 -13.29
CA ASP A 420 -13.49 22.63 -11.95
C ASP A 420 -12.55 21.95 -10.94
N LYS A 421 -11.40 21.41 -11.39
CA LYS A 421 -10.50 20.57 -10.57
C LYS A 421 -9.03 20.94 -10.75
N LEU A 422 -8.69 22.21 -10.54
CA LEU A 422 -7.30 22.65 -10.53
C LEU A 422 -6.62 22.38 -9.18
N PRO A 423 -5.37 21.86 -9.17
CA PRO A 423 -4.58 21.77 -7.95
C PRO A 423 -4.36 23.16 -7.33
N ASN A 424 -4.37 23.26 -6.00
CA ASN A 424 -4.15 24.54 -5.28
C ASN A 424 -2.83 25.25 -5.62
N TRP A 425 -1.85 24.53 -6.16
CA TRP A 425 -0.57 25.10 -6.59
C TRP A 425 -0.63 25.70 -8.00
N PHE A 426 -1.60 25.31 -8.83
CA PHE A 426 -1.68 25.70 -10.22
C PHE A 426 -2.41 27.05 -10.35
N THR A 427 -1.66 28.13 -10.19
CA THR A 427 -2.15 29.52 -10.31
C THR A 427 -1.35 30.27 -11.37
N PRO A 428 -1.93 31.27 -12.05
CA PRO A 428 -1.22 32.06 -13.05
C PRO A 428 0.10 32.66 -12.52
N GLN A 429 0.11 33.13 -11.26
CA GLN A 429 1.29 33.70 -10.62
C GLN A 429 2.39 32.65 -10.39
N ARG A 430 2.04 31.42 -10.00
CA ARG A 430 3.01 30.35 -9.79
C ARG A 430 3.57 29.83 -11.11
N VAL A 431 2.74 29.65 -12.14
CA VAL A 431 3.21 29.29 -13.49
C VAL A 431 4.15 30.36 -14.02
N GLY A 432 3.83 31.65 -13.87
CA GLY A 432 4.75 32.73 -14.23
C GLY A 432 6.09 32.70 -13.49
N ARG A 433 6.11 32.28 -12.20
CA ARG A 433 7.38 32.08 -11.47
C ARG A 433 8.17 30.88 -12.02
N MET A 434 7.49 29.79 -12.39
CA MET A 434 8.12 28.63 -13.02
C MET A 434 8.78 29.01 -14.35
N VAL A 435 8.08 29.76 -15.22
CA VAL A 435 8.67 30.24 -16.49
C VAL A 435 9.91 31.10 -16.23
N ASN A 436 9.87 31.97 -15.21
CA ASN A 436 11.05 32.77 -14.82
C ASN A 436 12.21 31.90 -14.31
N SER A 437 11.94 30.87 -13.49
CA SER A 437 13.00 30.00 -12.94
C SER A 437 13.63 29.10 -13.98
N LEU A 438 12.89 28.73 -15.02
CA LEU A 438 13.40 27.99 -16.18
C LEU A 438 14.36 28.83 -17.03
N ASP A 439 14.34 30.15 -16.86
CA ASP A 439 15.30 31.08 -17.46
C ASP A 439 15.33 30.99 -18.99
N VAL A 440 14.17 30.74 -19.61
CA VAL A 440 14.02 30.57 -21.07
C VAL A 440 13.81 31.88 -21.83
N GLY A 441 13.70 33.00 -21.13
CA GLY A 441 13.33 34.27 -21.74
C GLY A 441 13.33 35.45 -20.77
N LYS A 442 12.82 36.61 -21.22
CA LYS A 442 12.68 37.82 -20.39
C LYS A 442 11.21 38.15 -20.16
N HIS A 443 10.85 38.35 -18.91
CA HIS A 443 9.53 38.85 -18.55
C HIS A 443 9.39 40.33 -18.93
N LYS A 444 8.34 40.69 -19.68
CA LYS A 444 8.06 42.05 -20.14
C LYS A 444 6.56 42.33 -20.22
N THR A 445 6.22 43.60 -20.40
CA THR A 445 4.86 44.05 -20.72
C THR A 445 4.88 44.60 -22.15
N GLU A 446 3.99 44.09 -22.99
CA GLU A 446 3.81 44.53 -24.38
C GLU A 446 2.40 45.10 -24.59
N MET A 447 2.24 45.98 -25.58
CA MET A 447 0.93 46.50 -25.99
C MET A 447 0.32 45.59 -27.05
N ILE A 448 -0.79 44.93 -26.72
CA ILE A 448 -1.55 44.03 -27.62
C ILE A 448 -3.00 44.51 -27.61
N ASP A 449 -3.57 44.80 -28.80
CA ASP A 449 -4.95 45.30 -28.95
C ASP A 449 -5.28 46.49 -28.03
N SER A 450 -4.36 47.45 -27.95
CA SER A 450 -4.46 48.63 -27.07
C SER A 450 -4.53 48.32 -25.56
N ARG A 451 -4.10 47.13 -25.13
CA ARG A 451 -3.99 46.72 -23.72
C ARG A 451 -2.57 46.31 -23.35
N GLN A 452 -2.14 46.75 -22.17
CA GLN A 452 -0.87 46.29 -21.59
C GLN A 452 -0.99 44.83 -21.14
N THR A 453 -0.21 43.97 -21.77
CA THR A 453 -0.21 42.52 -21.54
C THR A 453 1.13 42.06 -21.01
N ARG A 454 1.14 41.42 -19.84
CA ARG A 454 2.36 40.83 -19.25
C ARG A 454 2.62 39.46 -19.87
N GLY A 455 3.89 39.16 -20.10
CA GLY A 455 4.30 37.93 -20.75
C GLY A 455 5.80 37.75 -20.79
N PHE A 456 6.23 36.83 -21.64
CA PHE A 456 7.63 36.44 -21.77
C PHE A 456 8.04 36.50 -23.23
N TRP A 457 9.14 37.20 -23.49
CA TRP A 457 9.91 37.03 -24.71
C TRP A 457 10.76 35.78 -24.57
N ILE A 458 10.37 34.71 -25.25
CA ILE A 458 11.05 33.42 -25.25
C ILE A 458 12.17 33.46 -26.28
N ASP A 459 13.38 33.15 -25.83
CA ASP A 459 14.58 33.12 -26.66
C ASP A 459 14.82 31.69 -27.14
N LYS A 460 14.85 31.48 -28.46
CA LYS A 460 14.90 30.14 -29.06
C LYS A 460 16.20 29.40 -28.73
N GLU A 461 17.34 30.10 -28.74
CA GLU A 461 18.64 29.49 -28.42
C GLU A 461 18.75 29.15 -26.92
N ARG A 462 18.24 30.03 -26.06
CA ARG A 462 18.19 29.81 -24.62
C ARG A 462 17.26 28.66 -24.28
N LEU A 463 16.07 28.61 -24.89
CA LEU A 463 15.12 27.52 -24.76
C LEU A 463 15.76 26.18 -25.18
N ASN A 464 16.42 26.12 -26.33
CA ASN A 464 17.12 24.91 -26.79
C ASN A 464 18.23 24.44 -25.83
N ARG A 465 19.02 25.37 -25.27
CA ARG A 465 20.01 25.04 -24.24
C ARG A 465 19.37 24.48 -22.96
N VAL A 466 18.26 25.08 -22.51
CA VAL A 466 17.54 24.62 -21.32
C VAL A 466 16.90 23.25 -21.59
N LEU A 467 16.23 23.05 -22.74
CA LEU A 467 15.69 21.75 -23.16
C LEU A 467 16.75 20.64 -23.14
N GLY A 468 17.95 20.92 -23.66
CA GLY A 468 19.09 19.99 -23.62
C GLY A 468 19.54 19.62 -22.21
N ARG A 469 19.57 20.57 -21.27
CA ARG A 469 19.89 20.31 -19.84
C ARG A 469 18.86 19.40 -19.15
N PHE A 470 17.60 19.52 -19.56
CA PHE A 470 16.51 18.67 -19.06
C PHE A 470 16.38 17.34 -19.83
N GLY A 471 17.29 17.06 -20.78
CA GLY A 471 17.31 15.82 -21.56
C GLY A 471 16.13 15.69 -22.54
N ILE A 472 15.56 16.82 -22.99
CA ILE A 472 14.50 16.84 -23.99
C ILE A 472 15.17 16.90 -25.37
N VAL A 473 15.18 15.77 -26.08
CA VAL A 473 16.08 15.47 -27.22
C VAL A 473 15.59 16.07 -28.54
N ASP A 474 14.33 16.50 -28.63
CA ASP A 474 13.77 17.14 -29.82
C ASP A 474 14.02 18.66 -29.76
N VAL A 475 15.13 19.09 -30.38
CA VAL A 475 15.60 20.48 -30.45
C VAL A 475 14.73 21.31 -31.41
N CYS A 476 14.42 22.57 -31.07
CA CYS A 476 13.60 23.48 -31.91
C CYS A 476 14.29 24.10 -33.10
#